data_AF-A0A964AC69-F1
#
_entry.id   AF-A0A964AC69-F1
#
_cell.length_a   1.000
_cell.length_b   1.000
_cell.length_c   1.000
_cell.angle_alpha   90.00
_cell.angle_beta   90.00
_cell.angle_gamma   90.00
#
_symmetry.space_group_name_H-M   'P 1'
#
loop_
_entity.id
_entity.type
_entity.pdbx_description
1 polymer ?
#
loop_
_entity_poly.entity_id
_entity_poly.type
_entity_poly.pdbx_seq_one_letter_code
_entity_poly.pdbx_strand_id
1 'polypeptide(L)'
;MMRRGSRPHWNLSVASTALLGLALVPALVACDTGLQAQLDAKRAARYEAAAKALGALEAERTKMLEEALPAEDAAVEGQKHPMVLWRAKIAERDDAAALEKMAEEFKGTPTQKAAVAGAAFARESASFWKGDANLERYVKFLAGYLAEAKANAEAAKAANDTEFVQRPFLAEAAFDQFFVHAARFYQLQSLPPDVQLTTAFPYWQIAFGIPSHGNENFSDYVTRLCRASSVQERCKGVPHELRPAAINKPYLEYLSELTAAYDKAYDVKVFDEVTQRYRKGLAAAMEASPDLTEDPVLPETFSDSGATGGLVVTLSDKRGVYVMDTQVKSGFNGSIPSDLGAALSAKIEELKATPGNQIDYERVLLEAPGALPVSKVLQVVAALPRDVVRQFGMVGRRRADESLRRAGLVVRLPVEDEGTSTSYQFKEGDKVSCNYLGVAGRPPIGRKEPGSYLVIRDGKAKAAKLTRDETTRELVVSEPTLDVPTTETAKIQEWADANEGIVRLFLDGGQTYSDMLSTITGILYKCHDIEVSVDERGDQKIAVRCGKTAERDITLVVGVCQ
;
A
#
# COMPACT_ATOMS: atom_id res chain seq x y z
N MET A 1 -33.55 -38.88 6.78
CA MET A 1 -32.48 -39.59 6.04
C MET A 1 -31.16 -39.31 6.76
N MET A 2 -30.67 -40.20 7.64
CA MET A 2 -29.70 -41.30 7.36
C MET A 2 -28.45 -40.79 6.61
N ARG A 3 -27.19 -40.92 7.07
CA ARG A 3 -26.53 -41.76 8.09
C ARG A 3 -25.28 -41.08 8.67
N ARG A 4 -25.02 -41.36 9.96
CA ARG A 4 -23.73 -41.23 10.68
C ARG A 4 -22.88 -42.49 10.46
N GLY A 5 -21.55 -42.36 10.51
CA GLY A 5 -20.59 -43.46 10.63
C GLY A 5 -19.72 -43.29 11.88
N SER A 6 -19.88 -44.21 12.82
CA SER A 6 -19.23 -44.32 14.13
C SER A 6 -17.95 -45.18 14.09
N ARG A 7 -16.94 -44.82 14.88
CA ARG A 7 -15.79 -45.70 15.23
C ARG A 7 -16.03 -46.37 16.60
N PRO A 8 -15.65 -47.64 16.80
CA PRO A 8 -15.85 -48.32 18.08
C PRO A 8 -14.63 -48.23 19.01
N HIS A 9 -14.93 -48.11 20.31
CA HIS A 9 -14.07 -48.39 21.46
C HIS A 9 -13.86 -49.90 21.64
N TRP A 10 -12.70 -50.31 22.13
CA TRP A 10 -12.55 -51.57 22.86
C TRP A 10 -11.71 -51.38 24.13
N ASN A 11 -12.15 -52.10 25.16
CA ASN A 11 -11.92 -51.90 26.58
C ASN A 11 -10.59 -52.46 27.11
N LEU A 12 -10.16 -51.86 28.23
CA LEU A 12 -9.27 -52.43 29.21
C LEU A 12 -9.82 -53.73 29.80
N SER A 13 -8.94 -54.67 30.12
CA SER A 13 -9.11 -55.61 31.22
C SER A 13 -7.76 -55.95 31.81
N VAL A 14 -7.62 -55.65 33.09
CA VAL A 14 -6.53 -56.02 33.99
C VAL A 14 -6.95 -57.32 34.68
N ALA A 15 -6.06 -58.31 34.75
CA ALA A 15 -6.09 -59.33 35.80
C ALA A 15 -4.69 -59.92 36.00
N SER A 16 -4.22 -59.77 37.24
CA SER A 16 -2.95 -60.24 37.78
C SER A 16 -2.98 -61.74 38.12
N THR A 17 -1.88 -62.45 37.95
CA THR A 17 -1.48 -63.54 38.87
C THR A 17 0.02 -63.86 38.73
N ALA A 18 0.76 -63.61 39.81
CA ALA A 18 2.04 -64.26 40.13
C ALA A 18 1.74 -65.67 40.70
N LEU A 19 2.62 -66.64 40.95
CA LEU A 19 4.06 -66.72 41.16
C LEU A 19 4.35 -68.23 41.32
N LEU A 20 5.44 -68.78 40.79
CA LEU A 20 6.12 -69.94 41.38
C LEU A 20 7.53 -70.03 40.80
N GLY A 21 8.51 -69.94 41.70
CA GLY A 21 9.93 -69.89 41.38
C GLY A 21 10.71 -71.12 41.84
N LEU A 22 12.04 -70.99 41.65
CA LEU A 22 13.17 -71.81 42.15
C LEU A 22 13.39 -73.13 41.40
N ALA A 23 14.61 -73.52 40.97
CA ALA A 23 15.95 -72.97 41.09
C ALA A 23 16.96 -73.80 40.25
N LEU A 24 18.12 -73.19 39.96
CA LEU A 24 19.45 -73.79 39.60
C LEU A 24 19.59 -74.28 38.14
N VAL A 25 20.53 -73.80 37.31
CA VAL A 25 21.97 -73.56 37.57
C VAL A 25 22.49 -72.31 36.81
N PRO A 26 23.52 -71.62 37.34
CA PRO A 26 23.91 -70.26 37.01
C PRO A 26 25.21 -70.20 36.19
N ALA A 27 25.17 -69.56 35.02
CA ALA A 27 26.34 -69.04 34.29
C ALA A 27 25.83 -68.17 33.15
N LEU A 28 26.33 -66.92 33.01
CA LEU A 28 26.07 -65.96 31.92
C LEU A 28 24.93 -64.92 32.08
N VAL A 29 24.88 -64.13 33.17
CA VAL A 29 24.50 -62.68 33.06
C VAL A 29 25.28 -61.83 34.08
N ALA A 30 26.52 -62.24 34.37
CA ALA A 30 27.49 -61.45 35.13
C ALA A 30 28.74 -61.24 34.27
N CYS A 31 28.55 -60.65 33.09
CA CYS A 31 29.58 -60.01 32.29
C CYS A 31 28.97 -58.73 31.72
N ASP A 32 29.75 -57.65 31.72
CA ASP A 32 29.53 -56.36 31.04
C ASP A 32 28.78 -55.19 31.69
N THR A 33 28.44 -55.20 32.98
CA THR A 33 28.06 -53.92 33.63
C THR A 33 29.24 -52.93 33.68
N GLY A 34 30.47 -53.43 33.81
CA GLY A 34 31.70 -52.61 33.77
C GLY A 34 32.07 -52.11 32.38
N LEU A 35 31.91 -52.93 31.33
CA LEU A 35 32.19 -52.50 29.95
C LEU A 35 31.12 -51.54 29.43
N GLN A 36 29.85 -51.80 29.73
CA GLN A 36 28.75 -50.90 29.38
C GLN A 36 28.92 -49.53 30.07
N ALA A 37 29.25 -49.51 31.36
CA ALA A 37 29.54 -48.26 32.06
C ALA A 37 30.75 -47.51 31.47
N GLN A 38 31.79 -48.22 31.02
CA GLN A 38 32.94 -47.61 30.33
C GLN A 38 32.57 -47.08 28.94
N LEU A 39 31.70 -47.78 28.19
CA LEU A 39 31.20 -47.33 26.89
C LEU A 39 30.31 -46.09 27.04
N ASP A 40 29.42 -46.07 28.03
CA ASP A 40 28.55 -44.93 28.32
C ASP A 40 29.38 -43.71 28.78
N ALA A 41 30.40 -43.91 29.62
CA ALA A 41 31.32 -42.85 30.03
C ALA A 41 32.14 -42.30 28.84
N LYS A 42 32.63 -43.16 27.93
CA LYS A 42 33.33 -42.71 26.72
C LYS A 42 32.40 -41.96 25.75
N ARG A 43 31.14 -42.41 25.62
CA ARG A 43 30.11 -41.72 24.84
C ARG A 43 29.85 -40.32 25.42
N ALA A 44 29.59 -40.23 26.71
CA ALA A 44 29.34 -38.95 27.40
C ALA A 44 30.53 -38.00 27.24
N ALA A 45 31.76 -38.47 27.44
CA ALA A 45 32.97 -37.68 27.25
C ALA A 45 33.13 -37.19 25.79
N ARG A 46 32.81 -38.03 24.80
CA ARG A 46 32.82 -37.62 23.39
C ARG A 46 31.77 -36.56 23.09
N TYR A 47 30.57 -36.68 23.68
CA TYR A 47 29.48 -35.73 23.47
C TYR A 47 29.78 -34.38 24.12
N GLU A 48 30.32 -34.40 25.34
CA GLU A 48 30.78 -33.21 26.05
C GLU A 48 31.91 -32.50 25.30
N ALA A 49 32.92 -33.25 24.83
CA ALA A 49 34.01 -32.71 24.04
C ALA A 49 33.51 -32.05 22.74
N ALA A 50 32.55 -32.68 22.06
CA ALA A 50 31.93 -32.14 20.85
C ALA A 50 31.16 -30.84 21.14
N ALA A 51 30.32 -30.83 22.18
CA ALA A 51 29.57 -29.64 22.59
C ALA A 51 30.50 -28.48 23.00
N LYS A 52 31.58 -28.78 23.72
CA LYS A 52 32.59 -27.78 24.12
C LYS A 52 33.32 -27.19 22.92
N ALA A 53 33.68 -28.02 21.94
CA ALA A 53 34.33 -27.55 20.71
C ALA A 53 33.40 -26.62 19.92
N LEU A 54 32.11 -26.95 19.81
CA LEU A 54 31.11 -26.11 19.16
C LEU A 54 30.95 -24.77 19.89
N GLY A 55 30.80 -24.79 21.22
CA GLY A 55 30.67 -23.58 22.02
C GLY A 55 31.92 -22.69 21.99
N ALA A 56 33.12 -23.27 21.89
CA ALA A 56 34.36 -22.50 21.73
C ALA A 56 34.39 -21.73 20.41
N LEU A 57 33.92 -22.34 19.32
CA LEU A 57 33.84 -21.71 18.01
C LEU A 57 32.82 -20.56 18.00
N GLU A 58 31.66 -20.75 18.64
CA GLU A 58 30.67 -19.67 18.83
C GLU A 58 31.22 -18.51 19.65
N ALA A 59 31.91 -18.80 20.76
CA ALA A 59 32.53 -17.79 21.61
C ALA A 59 33.60 -16.98 20.86
N GLU A 60 34.43 -17.64 20.05
CA GLU A 60 35.45 -16.97 19.24
C GLU A 60 34.83 -16.08 18.17
N ARG A 61 33.75 -16.54 17.51
CA ARG A 61 33.02 -15.73 16.53
C ARG A 61 32.36 -14.51 17.18
N THR A 62 31.77 -14.70 18.36
CA THR A 62 31.14 -13.63 19.14
C THR A 62 32.16 -12.58 19.58
N LYS A 63 33.32 -13.03 20.05
CA LYS A 63 34.43 -12.14 20.39
C LYS A 63 34.92 -11.33 19.18
N MET A 64 35.01 -11.94 18.00
CA MET A 64 35.37 -11.23 16.77
C MET A 64 34.33 -10.17 16.39
N LEU A 65 33.03 -10.48 16.55
CA LEU A 65 31.94 -9.52 16.36
C LEU A 65 32.09 -8.31 17.29
N GLU A 66 32.40 -8.55 18.57
CA GLU A 66 32.63 -7.52 19.59
C GLU A 66 33.85 -6.64 19.27
N GLU A 67 35.00 -7.26 18.97
CA GLU A 67 36.26 -6.53 18.73
C GLU A 67 36.26 -5.74 17.43
N ALA A 68 35.49 -6.18 16.43
CA ALA A 68 35.39 -5.52 15.13
C ALA A 68 34.24 -4.51 15.05
N LEU A 69 33.42 -4.35 16.10
CA LEU A 69 32.26 -3.47 16.07
C LEU A 69 32.68 -2.01 15.83
N PRO A 70 32.18 -1.34 14.76
CA PRO A 70 32.51 0.06 14.51
C PRO A 70 32.00 0.99 15.62
N ALA A 71 32.65 2.14 15.79
CA ALA A 71 32.14 3.21 16.64
C ALA A 71 30.79 3.77 16.13
N GLU A 72 29.96 4.35 17.01
CA GLU A 72 28.64 4.91 16.64
C GLU A 72 28.77 6.06 15.62
N ASP A 73 29.87 6.81 15.67
CA ASP A 73 30.19 7.96 14.82
C ASP A 73 31.07 7.60 13.60
N ALA A 74 31.28 6.31 13.33
CA ALA A 74 32.09 5.88 12.20
C ALA A 74 31.54 6.44 10.87
N ALA A 75 32.39 7.14 10.13
CA ALA A 75 32.02 7.75 8.85
C ALA A 75 31.75 6.69 7.77
N VAL A 76 30.89 7.03 6.81
CA VAL A 76 30.63 6.17 5.66
C VAL A 76 31.90 6.03 4.82
N GLU A 77 32.34 4.79 4.60
CA GLU A 77 33.48 4.48 3.74
C GLU A 77 33.00 4.21 2.31
N GLY A 78 33.17 5.19 1.42
CA GLY A 78 32.69 5.09 0.03
C GLY A 78 31.16 5.05 -0.03
N GLN A 79 30.59 3.95 -0.56
CA GLN A 79 29.12 3.76 -0.70
C GLN A 79 28.53 2.73 0.29
N LYS A 80 29.34 2.22 1.23
CA LYS A 80 28.90 1.19 2.18
C LYS A 80 28.99 1.74 3.61
N HIS A 81 27.91 1.56 4.36
CA HIS A 81 27.87 1.94 5.76
C HIS A 81 28.81 1.02 6.59
N PRO A 82 29.53 1.54 7.62
CA PRO A 82 30.49 0.75 8.40
C PRO A 82 29.90 -0.53 9.01
N MET A 83 28.63 -0.49 9.41
CA MET A 83 27.92 -1.67 9.93
C MET A 83 27.75 -2.78 8.89
N VAL A 84 27.63 -2.44 7.60
CA VAL A 84 27.57 -3.43 6.51
C VAL A 84 28.95 -4.06 6.29
N LEU A 85 29.99 -3.24 6.33
CA LEU A 85 31.38 -3.71 6.22
C LEU A 85 31.77 -4.61 7.40
N TRP A 86 31.35 -4.27 8.61
CA TRP A 86 31.53 -5.09 9.81
C TRP A 86 30.92 -6.48 9.63
N ARG A 87 29.64 -6.59 9.24
CA ARG A 87 29.03 -7.90 9.00
C ARG A 87 29.71 -8.67 7.88
N ALA A 88 30.04 -8.01 6.77
CA ALA A 88 30.74 -8.65 5.65
C ALA A 88 32.10 -9.24 6.08
N LYS A 89 32.88 -8.50 6.87
CA LYS A 89 34.18 -8.95 7.39
C LYS A 89 34.04 -10.18 8.29
N ILE A 90 33.02 -10.24 9.14
CA ILE A 90 32.76 -11.42 9.99
C ILE A 90 32.36 -12.63 9.14
N ALA A 91 31.66 -12.40 8.04
CA ALA A 91 31.26 -13.43 7.09
C ALA A 91 32.42 -13.96 6.22
N GLU A 92 33.60 -13.32 6.24
CA GLU A 92 34.82 -13.82 5.59
C GLU A 92 35.51 -14.94 6.37
N ARG A 93 35.24 -15.05 7.67
CA ARG A 93 35.78 -16.13 8.51
C ARG A 93 35.23 -17.48 8.05
N ASP A 94 36.12 -18.45 7.80
CA ASP A 94 35.77 -19.78 7.30
C ASP A 94 35.26 -20.71 8.41
N ASP A 95 34.20 -20.28 9.10
CA ASP A 95 33.53 -21.11 10.12
C ASP A 95 32.86 -22.34 9.52
N ALA A 96 32.51 -22.30 8.24
CA ALA A 96 31.93 -23.43 7.53
C ALA A 96 32.89 -24.62 7.50
N ALA A 97 34.14 -24.41 7.08
CA ALA A 97 35.13 -25.50 7.05
C ALA A 97 35.43 -26.06 8.44
N ALA A 98 35.51 -25.19 9.47
CA ALA A 98 35.73 -25.62 10.85
C ALA A 98 34.57 -26.49 11.37
N LEU A 99 33.32 -26.13 11.07
CA LEU A 99 32.13 -26.88 11.45
C LEU A 99 31.97 -28.19 10.65
N GLU A 100 32.34 -28.20 9.37
CA GLU A 100 32.37 -29.42 8.55
C GLU A 100 33.39 -30.43 9.09
N LYS A 101 34.59 -29.97 9.42
CA LYS A 101 35.61 -30.80 10.09
C LYS A 101 35.10 -31.36 11.41
N MET A 102 34.41 -30.53 12.21
CA MET A 102 33.80 -30.95 13.48
C MET A 102 32.70 -32.00 13.26
N ALA A 103 31.87 -31.85 12.24
CA ALA A 103 30.82 -32.81 11.91
C ALA A 103 31.39 -34.19 11.54
N GLU A 104 32.53 -34.24 10.85
CA GLU A 104 33.24 -35.48 10.54
C GLU A 104 33.93 -36.10 11.77
N GLU A 105 34.63 -35.29 12.57
CA GLU A 105 35.32 -35.73 13.80
C GLU A 105 34.33 -36.32 14.83
N PHE A 106 33.18 -35.66 15.00
CA PHE A 106 32.14 -36.06 15.94
C PHE A 106 30.96 -36.75 15.27
N LYS A 107 31.20 -37.48 14.17
CA LYS A 107 30.15 -38.25 13.49
C LYS A 107 29.41 -39.21 14.45
N GLY A 108 28.08 -39.16 14.39
CA GLY A 108 27.17 -39.93 15.24
C GLY A 108 26.79 -39.26 16.55
N THR A 109 27.31 -38.06 16.87
CA THR A 109 26.90 -37.29 18.05
C THR A 109 25.75 -36.32 17.72
N PRO A 110 24.99 -35.83 18.73
CA PRO A 110 24.03 -34.74 18.55
C PRO A 110 24.68 -33.47 17.94
N THR A 111 25.94 -33.19 18.30
CA THR A 111 26.73 -32.08 17.76
C THR A 111 26.92 -32.18 16.25
N GLN A 112 26.98 -33.37 15.65
CA GLN A 112 27.10 -33.50 14.18
C GLN A 112 25.98 -32.74 13.46
N LYS A 113 24.73 -32.91 13.89
CA LYS A 113 23.57 -32.23 13.26
C LYS A 113 23.65 -30.72 13.46
N ALA A 114 24.03 -30.28 14.65
CA ALA A 114 24.23 -28.86 14.96
C ALA A 114 25.35 -28.25 14.11
N ALA A 115 26.48 -28.94 13.96
CA ALA A 115 27.62 -28.49 13.17
C ALA A 115 27.29 -28.40 11.66
N VAL A 116 26.57 -29.39 11.10
CA VAL A 116 26.09 -29.33 9.71
C VAL A 116 25.16 -28.14 9.48
N ALA A 117 24.23 -27.88 10.41
CA ALA A 117 23.35 -26.72 10.33
C ALA A 117 24.15 -25.40 10.42
N GLY A 118 25.10 -25.31 11.35
CA GLY A 118 25.97 -24.15 11.50
C GLY A 118 26.84 -23.88 10.27
N ALA A 119 27.38 -24.92 9.64
CA ALA A 119 28.12 -24.79 8.39
C ALA A 119 27.25 -24.22 7.26
N ALA A 120 25.99 -24.67 7.17
CA ALA A 120 25.04 -24.11 6.22
C ALA A 120 24.76 -22.62 6.50
N PHE A 121 24.59 -22.23 7.77
CA PHE A 121 24.45 -20.81 8.15
C PHE A 121 25.67 -19.99 7.76
N ALA A 122 26.88 -20.44 8.10
CA ALA A 122 28.11 -19.74 7.76
C ALA A 122 28.27 -19.55 6.25
N ARG A 123 27.94 -20.57 5.44
CA ARG A 123 27.98 -20.48 3.97
C ARG A 123 26.96 -19.49 3.40
N GLU A 124 25.70 -19.56 3.85
CA GLU A 124 24.65 -18.66 3.34
C GLU A 124 24.88 -17.22 3.79
N SER A 125 25.33 -17.00 5.03
CA SER A 125 25.74 -15.69 5.54
C SER A 125 26.89 -15.11 4.72
N ALA A 126 27.96 -15.89 4.51
CA ALA A 126 29.09 -15.49 3.65
C ALA A 126 28.64 -15.16 2.23
N SER A 127 27.80 -16.00 1.62
CA SER A 127 27.29 -15.81 0.27
C SER A 127 26.47 -14.52 0.14
N PHE A 128 25.60 -14.23 1.11
CA PHE A 128 24.80 -12.99 1.09
C PHE A 128 25.66 -11.75 1.29
N TRP A 129 26.49 -11.71 2.32
CA TRP A 129 27.29 -10.52 2.63
C TRP A 129 28.41 -10.23 1.63
N LYS A 130 28.87 -11.25 0.88
CA LYS A 130 29.78 -11.10 -0.27
C LYS A 130 29.06 -10.66 -1.56
N GLY A 131 27.73 -10.77 -1.61
CA GLY A 131 26.91 -10.40 -2.76
C GLY A 131 26.63 -11.53 -3.76
N ASP A 132 26.97 -12.78 -3.42
CA ASP A 132 26.71 -13.96 -4.25
C ASP A 132 25.25 -14.45 -4.13
N ALA A 133 24.59 -14.19 -3.00
CA ALA A 133 23.18 -14.49 -2.77
C ALA A 133 22.34 -13.22 -2.68
N ASN A 134 21.11 -13.29 -3.19
CA ASN A 134 20.16 -12.18 -3.09
C ASN A 134 19.44 -12.17 -1.72
N LEU A 135 18.80 -11.04 -1.42
CA LEU A 135 18.09 -10.80 -0.16
C LEU A 135 16.96 -11.80 0.09
N GLU A 136 16.16 -12.11 -0.92
CA GLU A 136 15.03 -13.05 -0.80
C GLU A 136 15.50 -14.44 -0.36
N ARG A 137 16.55 -14.97 -1.01
CA ARG A 137 17.15 -16.26 -0.65
C ARG A 137 17.62 -16.26 0.79
N TYR A 138 18.33 -15.22 1.21
CA TYR A 138 18.93 -15.18 2.54
C TYR A 138 17.87 -15.04 3.65
N VAL A 139 16.89 -14.15 3.49
CA VAL A 139 15.79 -14.01 4.47
C VAL A 139 14.98 -15.29 4.58
N LYS A 140 14.71 -15.97 3.46
CA LYS A 140 14.04 -17.28 3.45
C LYS A 140 14.86 -18.35 4.18
N PHE A 141 16.17 -18.35 3.97
CA PHE A 141 17.07 -19.24 4.69
C PHE A 141 17.04 -18.98 6.21
N LEU A 142 17.16 -17.72 6.65
CA LEU A 142 17.12 -17.34 8.07
C LEU A 142 15.80 -17.77 8.73
N ALA A 143 14.66 -17.54 8.05
CA ALA A 143 13.35 -17.96 8.53
C ALA A 143 13.27 -19.48 8.71
N GLY A 144 13.77 -20.27 7.75
CA GLY A 144 13.84 -21.72 7.86
C GLY A 144 14.78 -22.18 8.99
N TYR A 145 15.95 -21.56 9.11
CA TYR A 145 16.95 -21.89 10.12
C TYR A 145 16.40 -21.74 11.54
N LEU A 146 15.74 -20.61 11.82
CA LEU A 146 15.15 -20.32 13.13
C LEU A 146 13.91 -21.17 13.40
N ALA A 147 13.05 -21.39 12.40
CA ALA A 147 11.87 -22.25 12.54
C ALA A 147 12.26 -23.69 12.88
N GLU A 148 13.27 -24.24 12.21
CA GLU A 148 13.79 -25.57 12.51
C GLU A 148 14.44 -25.62 13.89
N ALA A 149 15.19 -24.59 14.29
CA ALA A 149 15.78 -24.54 15.63
C ALA A 149 14.71 -24.57 16.73
N LYS A 150 13.62 -23.81 16.55
CA LYS A 150 12.48 -23.80 17.46
C LYS A 150 11.79 -25.16 17.52
N ALA A 151 11.48 -25.75 16.36
CA ALA A 151 10.82 -27.06 16.30
C ALA A 151 11.67 -28.17 16.95
N ASN A 152 13.00 -28.15 16.73
CA ASN A 152 13.91 -29.11 17.35
C ASN A 152 13.99 -28.94 18.88
N ALA A 153 14.04 -27.70 19.37
CA ALA A 153 14.05 -27.43 20.81
C ALA A 153 12.73 -27.86 21.49
N GLU A 154 11.59 -27.62 20.84
CA GLU A 154 10.27 -28.07 21.33
C GLU A 154 10.17 -29.60 21.34
N ALA A 155 10.67 -30.27 20.30
CA ALA A 155 10.71 -31.72 20.22
C ALA A 155 11.64 -32.34 21.29
N ALA A 156 12.83 -31.77 21.49
CA ALA A 156 13.77 -32.20 22.53
C ALA A 156 13.17 -32.05 23.94
N LYS A 157 12.50 -30.92 24.19
CA LYS A 157 11.78 -30.68 25.46
C LYS A 157 10.66 -31.70 25.66
N ALA A 158 9.87 -32.01 24.63
CA ALA A 158 8.81 -33.00 24.70
C ALA A 158 9.33 -34.43 24.94
N ALA A 159 10.52 -34.74 24.41
CA ALA A 159 11.18 -36.03 24.57
C ALA A 159 12.02 -36.14 25.87
N ASN A 160 12.17 -35.05 26.64
CA ASN A 160 13.13 -34.95 27.75
C ASN A 160 14.56 -35.35 27.33
N ASP A 161 14.96 -34.94 26.13
CA ASP A 161 16.27 -35.26 25.54
C ASP A 161 17.38 -34.42 26.20
N THR A 162 18.11 -35.02 27.13
CA THR A 162 19.22 -34.39 27.85
C THR A 162 20.50 -34.29 27.03
N GLU A 163 20.59 -34.97 25.89
CA GLU A 163 21.74 -34.94 24.98
C GLU A 163 21.55 -33.96 23.82
N PHE A 164 20.43 -33.23 23.80
CA PHE A 164 20.12 -32.25 22.77
C PHE A 164 21.17 -31.13 22.70
N VAL A 165 21.70 -30.92 21.50
CA VAL A 165 22.62 -29.81 21.20
C VAL A 165 21.89 -28.83 20.29
N GLN A 166 21.75 -27.59 20.76
CA GLN A 166 21.16 -26.52 19.99
C GLN A 166 22.02 -26.18 18.77
N ARG A 167 21.38 -25.72 17.68
CA ARG A 167 22.11 -25.22 16.50
C ARG A 167 22.97 -24.01 16.90
N PRO A 168 24.18 -23.88 16.36
CA PRO A 168 25.01 -22.72 16.64
C PRO A 168 24.49 -21.46 15.94
N PHE A 169 24.98 -20.29 16.34
CA PHE A 169 24.73 -18.99 15.71
C PHE A 169 23.26 -18.56 15.66
N LEU A 170 22.41 -19.04 16.58
CA LEU A 170 20.98 -18.69 16.56
C LEU A 170 20.72 -17.21 16.86
N ALA A 171 21.44 -16.65 17.82
CA ALA A 171 21.33 -15.22 18.11
C ALA A 171 21.76 -14.40 16.89
N GLU A 172 22.82 -14.80 16.20
CA GLU A 172 23.26 -14.13 14.98
C GLU A 172 22.26 -14.27 13.84
N ALA A 173 21.66 -15.44 13.65
CA ALA A 173 20.62 -15.65 12.64
C ALA A 173 19.36 -14.81 12.92
N ALA A 174 18.94 -14.71 14.19
CA ALA A 174 17.84 -13.86 14.60
C ALA A 174 18.17 -12.37 14.47
N PHE A 175 19.40 -11.99 14.77
CA PHE A 175 19.91 -10.64 14.54
C PHE A 175 19.89 -10.31 13.05
N ASP A 176 20.38 -11.20 12.18
CA ASP A 176 20.41 -10.99 10.75
C ASP A 176 19.00 -10.82 10.15
N GLN A 177 17.95 -11.43 10.72
CA GLN A 177 16.58 -11.26 10.23
C GLN A 177 16.13 -9.80 10.19
N PHE A 178 16.48 -9.00 11.20
CA PHE A 178 16.19 -7.56 11.16
C PHE A 178 17.36 -6.78 10.57
N PHE A 179 18.60 -7.22 10.81
CA PHE A 179 19.78 -6.45 10.46
C PHE A 179 19.96 -6.30 8.95
N VAL A 180 19.55 -7.28 8.13
CA VAL A 180 19.58 -7.12 6.67
C VAL A 180 18.73 -5.93 6.20
N HIS A 181 17.62 -5.66 6.88
CA HIS A 181 16.78 -4.49 6.63
C HIS A 181 17.36 -3.21 7.24
N ALA A 182 17.95 -3.29 8.45
CA ALA A 182 18.61 -2.17 9.11
C ALA A 182 19.81 -1.66 8.32
N ALA A 183 20.66 -2.58 7.85
CA ALA A 183 21.79 -2.33 6.95
C ALA A 183 21.35 -1.52 5.73
N ARG A 184 20.21 -1.90 5.14
CA ARG A 184 19.62 -1.18 4.02
C ARG A 184 19.17 0.22 4.39
N PHE A 185 18.48 0.36 5.51
CA PHE A 185 18.02 1.66 6.01
C PHE A 185 19.21 2.62 6.22
N TYR A 186 20.32 2.15 6.79
CA TYR A 186 21.53 2.95 6.90
C TYR A 186 22.14 3.31 5.55
N GLN A 187 22.16 2.35 4.62
CA GLN A 187 22.68 2.62 3.28
C GLN A 187 21.81 3.62 2.51
N LEU A 188 20.49 3.58 2.70
CA LEU A 188 19.54 4.56 2.15
C LEU A 188 19.89 6.00 2.52
N GLN A 189 20.22 6.23 3.79
CA GLN A 189 20.57 7.56 4.29
C GLN A 189 21.82 8.16 3.62
N SER A 190 22.69 7.31 3.08
CA SER A 190 23.91 7.74 2.37
C SER A 190 23.73 7.96 0.87
N LEU A 191 22.56 7.64 0.29
CA LEU A 191 22.31 7.71 -1.15
C LEU A 191 21.53 8.97 -1.55
N PRO A 192 21.69 9.46 -2.80
CA PRO A 192 20.82 10.50 -3.37
C PRO A 192 19.32 10.08 -3.38
N PRO A 193 18.36 11.01 -3.19
CA PRO A 193 16.93 10.69 -3.05
C PRO A 193 16.31 9.87 -4.20
N ASP A 194 16.76 10.09 -5.43
CA ASP A 194 16.32 9.38 -6.63
C ASP A 194 16.76 7.90 -6.65
N VAL A 195 17.94 7.60 -6.09
CA VAL A 195 18.48 6.24 -5.95
C VAL A 195 17.89 5.52 -4.73
N GLN A 196 17.45 6.27 -3.71
CA GLN A 196 16.85 5.71 -2.50
C GLN A 196 15.61 4.86 -2.81
N LEU A 197 14.68 5.40 -3.60
CA LEU A 197 13.38 4.78 -3.87
C LEU A 197 13.48 3.45 -4.63
N THR A 198 14.27 3.40 -5.70
CA THR A 198 14.45 2.17 -6.50
C THR A 198 15.13 1.06 -5.71
N THR A 199 16.05 1.43 -4.83
CA THR A 199 16.81 0.47 -4.04
C THR A 199 15.98 -0.02 -2.82
N ALA A 200 14.94 0.70 -2.37
CA ALA A 200 14.08 0.30 -1.25
C ALA A 200 13.10 -0.84 -1.62
N PHE A 201 12.83 -0.97 -2.92
CA PHE A 201 11.81 -1.83 -3.48
C PHE A 201 11.88 -3.31 -3.05
N PRO A 202 13.03 -4.01 -3.14
CA PRO A 202 13.09 -5.44 -2.75
C PRO A 202 12.84 -5.66 -1.26
N TYR A 203 13.11 -4.65 -0.43
CA TYR A 203 12.94 -4.75 1.01
C TYR A 203 11.47 -4.59 1.41
N TRP A 204 10.72 -3.74 0.72
CA TRP A 204 9.27 -3.67 0.88
C TRP A 204 8.59 -4.97 0.47
N GLN A 205 9.04 -5.59 -0.63
CA GLN A 205 8.49 -6.87 -1.10
C GLN A 205 8.59 -7.96 -0.03
N ILE A 206 9.73 -8.02 0.66
CA ILE A 206 9.97 -8.99 1.71
C ILE A 206 9.21 -8.62 2.99
N ALA A 207 9.29 -7.36 3.42
CA ALA A 207 8.64 -6.91 4.66
C ALA A 207 7.12 -7.10 4.63
N PHE A 208 6.49 -6.82 3.49
CA PHE A 208 5.04 -6.95 3.32
C PHE A 208 4.60 -8.28 2.70
N GLY A 209 5.54 -9.13 2.26
CA GLY A 209 5.24 -10.41 1.61
C GLY A 209 4.56 -10.28 0.24
N ILE A 210 4.88 -9.21 -0.50
CA ILE A 210 4.22 -8.85 -1.76
C ILE A 210 5.28 -8.71 -2.85
N PRO A 211 5.58 -9.78 -3.63
CA PRO A 211 6.58 -9.70 -4.69
C PRO A 211 6.08 -8.87 -5.87
N SER A 212 6.99 -8.22 -6.62
CA SER A 212 6.65 -7.56 -7.90
C SER A 212 6.34 -8.56 -8.99
N HIS A 213 5.46 -8.19 -9.93
CA HIS A 213 5.28 -8.97 -11.16
C HIS A 213 6.34 -8.58 -12.21
N GLY A 214 6.69 -9.50 -13.12
CA GLY A 214 7.82 -9.33 -14.06
C GLY A 214 7.74 -8.11 -15.00
N ASN A 215 6.53 -7.58 -15.28
CA ASN A 215 6.32 -6.39 -16.12
C ASN A 215 5.70 -5.21 -15.35
N GLU A 216 5.68 -5.28 -14.02
CA GLU A 216 5.08 -4.24 -13.19
C GLU A 216 6.07 -3.09 -13.00
N ASN A 217 5.67 -1.88 -13.38
CA ASN A 217 6.48 -0.70 -13.10
C ASN A 217 6.35 -0.29 -11.61
N PHE A 218 7.24 0.58 -11.14
CA PHE A 218 7.27 1.01 -9.74
C PHE A 218 5.94 1.61 -9.25
N SER A 219 5.30 2.43 -10.10
CA SER A 219 4.02 3.08 -9.82
C SER A 219 2.89 2.05 -9.61
N ASP A 220 2.84 1.04 -10.46
CA ASP A 220 1.84 -0.03 -10.41
C ASP A 220 2.03 -0.89 -9.16
N TYR A 221 3.30 -1.23 -8.84
CA TYR A 221 3.62 -1.96 -7.61
C TYR A 221 3.24 -1.17 -6.36
N VAL A 222 3.59 0.11 -6.28
CA VAL A 222 3.25 0.99 -5.15
C VAL A 222 1.73 1.07 -4.98
N THR A 223 0.99 1.16 -6.08
CA THR A 223 -0.48 1.13 -6.05
C THR A 223 -1.00 -0.19 -5.49
N ARG A 224 -0.45 -1.32 -5.93
CA ARG A 224 -0.85 -2.64 -5.42
C ARG A 224 -0.49 -2.82 -3.94
N LEU A 225 0.69 -2.36 -3.53
CA LEU A 225 1.13 -2.38 -2.14
C LEU A 225 0.20 -1.55 -1.25
N CYS A 226 -0.19 -0.36 -1.71
CA CYS A 226 -1.17 0.49 -1.05
C CYS A 226 -2.60 -0.07 -1.05
N ARG A 227 -2.89 -1.16 -1.77
CA ARG A 227 -4.15 -1.91 -1.70
C ARG A 227 -4.06 -3.13 -0.77
N ALA A 228 -2.86 -3.44 -0.25
CA ALA A 228 -2.68 -4.53 0.69
C ALA A 228 -3.16 -4.15 2.09
N SER A 229 -3.81 -5.06 2.80
CA SER A 229 -4.38 -4.79 4.12
C SER A 229 -3.36 -4.28 5.15
N SER A 230 -2.08 -4.63 5.01
CA SER A 230 -0.99 -4.17 5.87
C SER A 230 -0.63 -2.69 5.70
N VAL A 231 -0.99 -2.07 4.57
CA VAL A 231 -0.57 -0.70 4.21
C VAL A 231 -1.76 0.18 3.80
N GLN A 232 -2.92 -0.40 3.49
CA GLN A 232 -4.06 0.27 2.87
C GLN A 232 -4.50 1.55 3.61
N GLU A 233 -4.71 1.47 4.92
CA GLU A 233 -5.14 2.63 5.72
C GLU A 233 -4.13 3.79 5.70
N ARG A 234 -2.85 3.49 5.47
CA ARG A 234 -1.76 4.48 5.45
C ARG A 234 -1.63 5.15 4.09
N CYS A 235 -2.06 4.49 3.03
CA CYS A 235 -2.12 5.06 1.69
C CYS A 235 -3.47 5.70 1.36
N LYS A 236 -4.49 5.52 2.21
CA LYS A 236 -5.83 6.07 2.03
C LYS A 236 -5.79 7.60 1.94
N GLY A 237 -6.30 8.15 0.83
CA GLY A 237 -6.26 9.59 0.58
C GLY A 237 -4.86 10.14 0.28
N VAL A 238 -3.83 9.30 0.21
CA VAL A 238 -2.49 9.75 -0.16
C VAL A 238 -2.41 9.89 -1.68
N PRO A 239 -1.95 11.05 -2.19
CA PRO A 239 -1.67 11.23 -3.62
C PRO A 239 -0.79 10.12 -4.16
N HIS A 240 -1.06 9.68 -5.38
CA HIS A 240 -0.27 8.62 -6.01
C HIS A 240 1.24 8.91 -5.97
N GLU A 241 1.64 10.14 -6.27
CA GLU A 241 3.03 10.61 -6.22
C GLU A 241 3.66 10.59 -4.81
N LEU A 242 2.85 10.66 -3.75
CA LEU A 242 3.31 10.63 -2.35
C LEU A 242 3.21 9.25 -1.70
N ARG A 243 2.59 8.26 -2.37
CA ARG A 243 2.47 6.90 -1.83
C ARG A 243 3.78 6.21 -1.45
N PRO A 244 4.89 6.36 -2.19
CA PRO A 244 6.16 5.78 -1.76
C PRO A 244 6.57 6.27 -0.37
N ALA A 245 6.32 7.55 -0.06
CA ALA A 245 6.57 8.10 1.27
C ALA A 245 5.58 7.56 2.30
N ALA A 246 4.33 7.30 1.93
CA ALA A 246 3.35 6.68 2.83
C ALA A 246 3.68 5.23 3.19
N ILE A 247 4.38 4.51 2.31
CA ILE A 247 4.86 3.13 2.56
C ILE A 247 6.04 3.12 3.54
N ASN A 248 6.85 4.19 3.60
CA ASN A 248 8.03 4.25 4.47
C ASN A 248 7.67 4.06 5.94
N LYS A 249 6.65 4.75 6.45
CA LYS A 249 6.29 4.67 7.88
C LYS A 249 5.87 3.26 8.31
N PRO A 250 4.96 2.56 7.61
CA PRO A 250 4.65 1.15 7.86
C PRO A 250 5.87 0.24 7.76
N TYR A 251 6.79 0.52 6.83
CA TYR A 251 8.03 -0.23 6.74
C TYR A 251 8.91 -0.02 7.97
N LEU A 252 9.07 1.22 8.45
CA LEU A 252 9.81 1.50 9.69
C LEU A 252 9.14 0.87 10.92
N GLU A 253 7.81 0.85 10.98
CA GLU A 253 7.03 0.16 12.02
C GLU A 253 7.34 -1.36 12.04
N TYR A 254 7.35 -2.01 10.87
CA TYR A 254 7.77 -3.41 10.73
C TYR A 254 9.20 -3.65 11.25
N LEU A 255 10.14 -2.76 10.95
CA LEU A 255 11.52 -2.89 11.46
C LEU A 255 11.59 -2.74 12.97
N SER A 256 10.74 -1.89 13.55
CA SER A 256 10.65 -1.70 14.99
C SER A 256 10.18 -2.99 15.67
N GLU A 257 9.14 -3.63 15.11
CA GLU A 257 8.63 -4.91 15.60
C GLU A 257 9.67 -6.04 15.54
N LEU A 258 10.42 -6.15 14.43
CA LEU A 258 11.49 -7.14 14.32
C LEU A 258 12.58 -6.93 15.36
N THR A 259 12.98 -5.67 15.61
CA THR A 259 14.01 -5.37 16.62
C THR A 259 13.54 -5.71 18.03
N ALA A 260 12.29 -5.39 18.36
CA ALA A 260 11.70 -5.72 19.65
C ALA A 260 11.55 -7.24 19.87
N ALA A 261 11.27 -7.99 18.79
CA ALA A 261 11.20 -9.46 18.85
C ALA A 261 12.56 -10.09 19.15
N TYR A 262 13.65 -9.53 18.61
CA TYR A 262 15.01 -9.99 18.90
C TYR A 262 15.36 -9.84 20.38
N ASP A 263 15.20 -8.63 20.96
CA ASP A 263 15.59 -8.36 22.35
C ASP A 263 14.86 -9.23 23.38
N LYS A 264 13.63 -9.63 23.06
CA LYS A 264 12.83 -10.47 23.94
C LYS A 264 13.35 -11.91 23.98
N ALA A 265 14.01 -12.35 22.93
CA ALA A 265 14.38 -13.75 22.71
C ALA A 265 15.88 -14.04 22.94
N TYR A 266 16.74 -13.03 22.79
CA TYR A 266 18.19 -13.17 22.84
C TYR A 266 18.83 -12.07 23.68
N ASP A 267 19.92 -12.41 24.37
CA ASP A 267 20.71 -11.50 25.23
C ASP A 267 22.18 -11.70 24.87
N VAL A 268 22.63 -11.00 23.82
CA VAL A 268 23.99 -11.09 23.29
C VAL A 268 24.52 -9.68 23.12
N LYS A 269 25.42 -9.30 24.04
CA LYS A 269 25.89 -7.93 24.24
C LYS A 269 26.22 -7.16 22.96
N VAL A 270 26.98 -7.75 22.03
CA VAL A 270 27.34 -7.07 20.77
C VAL A 270 26.12 -6.75 19.90
N PHE A 271 25.15 -7.66 19.84
CA PHE A 271 23.93 -7.45 19.07
C PHE A 271 22.99 -6.48 19.78
N ASP A 272 22.96 -6.48 21.11
CA ASP A 272 22.15 -5.54 21.89
C ASP A 272 22.62 -4.10 21.68
N GLU A 273 23.94 -3.88 21.68
CA GLU A 273 24.54 -2.57 21.40
C GLU A 273 24.14 -2.08 20.00
N VAL A 274 24.22 -2.94 18.99
CA VAL A 274 23.81 -2.59 17.62
C VAL A 274 22.30 -2.31 17.53
N THR A 275 21.49 -3.16 18.17
CA THR A 275 20.02 -3.04 18.16
C THR A 275 19.57 -1.74 18.84
N GLN A 276 20.26 -1.31 19.91
CA GLN A 276 20.01 -0.03 20.57
C GLN A 276 20.32 1.17 19.67
N ARG A 277 21.50 1.19 19.00
CA ARG A 277 21.86 2.23 18.04
C ARG A 277 20.83 2.32 16.91
N TYR A 278 20.35 1.18 16.42
CA TYR A 278 19.35 1.11 15.36
C TYR A 278 17.98 1.64 15.79
N ARG A 279 17.49 1.26 16.97
CA ARG A 279 16.21 1.77 17.49
C ARG A 279 16.19 3.28 17.63
N LYS A 280 17.29 3.89 18.08
CA LYS A 280 17.41 5.35 18.16
C LYS A 280 17.27 6.00 16.78
N GLY A 281 17.96 5.47 15.76
CA GLY A 281 17.85 5.95 14.38
C GLY A 281 16.45 5.73 13.78
N LEU A 282 15.82 4.59 14.09
CA LEU A 282 14.49 4.24 13.63
C LEU A 282 13.42 5.16 14.23
N ALA A 283 13.49 5.42 15.54
CA ALA A 283 12.58 6.34 16.22
C ALA A 283 12.66 7.75 15.63
N ALA A 284 13.88 8.26 15.40
CA ALA A 284 14.09 9.56 14.78
C ALA A 284 13.51 9.62 13.35
N ALA A 285 13.67 8.55 12.56
CA ALA A 285 13.12 8.51 11.21
C ALA A 285 11.60 8.35 11.18
N MET A 286 11.01 7.62 12.13
CA MET A 286 9.56 7.54 12.30
C MET A 286 8.96 8.90 12.68
N GLU A 287 9.63 9.65 13.56
CA GLU A 287 9.22 11.00 13.96
C GLU A 287 9.35 12.00 12.80
N ALA A 288 10.44 11.91 12.02
CA ALA A 288 10.65 12.75 10.85
C ALA A 288 9.73 12.42 9.66
N SER A 289 9.04 11.26 9.68
CA SER A 289 8.15 10.87 8.59
C SER A 289 6.90 11.76 8.59
N PRO A 290 6.65 12.53 7.51
CA PRO A 290 5.52 13.45 7.46
C PRO A 290 4.20 12.69 7.52
N ASP A 291 3.20 13.31 8.16
CA ASP A 291 1.82 12.83 8.09
C ASP A 291 1.23 13.23 6.74
N LEU A 292 1.11 12.25 5.84
CA LEU A 292 0.64 12.44 4.47
C LEU A 292 -0.89 12.49 4.44
N THR A 293 -1.47 13.41 5.19
CA THR A 293 -2.92 13.61 5.18
C THR A 293 -3.36 14.25 3.88
N GLU A 294 -4.45 13.74 3.33
CA GLU A 294 -5.08 14.32 2.17
C GLU A 294 -5.56 15.74 2.48
N ASP A 295 -5.03 16.72 1.77
CA ASP A 295 -5.45 18.11 1.87
C ASP A 295 -5.48 18.77 0.49
N PRO A 296 -6.60 19.39 0.05
CA PRO A 296 -7.93 19.22 0.63
C PRO A 296 -8.39 17.75 0.53
N VAL A 297 -9.33 17.34 1.37
CA VAL A 297 -9.98 16.02 1.22
C VAL A 297 -10.88 16.09 -0.02
N LEU A 298 -10.51 15.35 -1.06
CA LEU A 298 -11.18 15.38 -2.35
C LEU A 298 -12.44 14.49 -2.32
N PRO A 299 -13.53 14.87 -3.01
CA PRO A 299 -14.73 14.05 -3.11
C PRO A 299 -14.50 12.79 -3.93
N GLU A 300 -15.38 11.79 -3.81
CA GLU A 300 -15.29 10.56 -4.60
C GLU A 300 -15.77 10.74 -6.05
N THR A 301 -15.23 9.96 -6.98
CA THR A 301 -15.60 9.94 -8.40
C THR A 301 -15.58 8.53 -8.98
N PHE A 302 -16.38 8.33 -10.03
CA PHE A 302 -16.47 7.11 -10.82
C PHE A 302 -15.63 7.15 -12.11
N SER A 303 -14.85 8.20 -12.36
CA SER A 303 -14.02 8.28 -13.58
C SER A 303 -12.89 7.25 -13.60
N ASP A 304 -12.68 6.60 -14.75
CA ASP A 304 -11.68 5.53 -14.92
C ASP A 304 -10.23 6.02 -14.89
N SER A 305 -9.99 7.22 -15.42
CA SER A 305 -8.69 7.91 -15.39
C SER A 305 -8.86 9.36 -15.78
N GLY A 306 -8.57 10.28 -14.86
CA GLY A 306 -8.55 11.70 -15.22
C GLY A 306 -7.34 12.10 -16.03
N ALA A 307 -7.50 13.16 -16.84
CA ALA A 307 -6.38 13.84 -17.49
C ALA A 307 -5.30 14.19 -16.46
N THR A 308 -4.06 13.75 -16.72
CA THR A 308 -2.96 13.82 -15.76
C THR A 308 -2.12 15.09 -15.85
N GLY A 309 -2.42 15.98 -16.81
CA GLY A 309 -1.70 17.24 -17.06
C GLY A 309 -2.62 18.46 -16.99
N GLY A 310 -2.10 19.56 -16.46
CA GLY A 310 -2.83 20.82 -16.30
C GLY A 310 -2.20 21.73 -15.25
N LEU A 311 -2.62 22.98 -15.22
CA LEU A 311 -2.40 23.91 -14.12
C LEU A 311 -3.30 23.54 -12.94
N VAL A 312 -2.74 23.19 -11.79
CA VAL A 312 -3.51 22.80 -10.61
C VAL A 312 -3.84 24.03 -9.77
N VAL A 313 -5.14 24.26 -9.53
CA VAL A 313 -5.65 25.20 -8.53
C VAL A 313 -6.09 24.41 -7.32
N THR A 314 -5.46 24.65 -6.18
CA THR A 314 -5.79 23.96 -4.93
C THR A 314 -6.46 24.93 -3.97
N LEU A 315 -7.63 24.56 -3.46
CA LEU A 315 -8.35 25.25 -2.40
C LEU A 315 -8.28 24.39 -1.14
N SER A 316 -7.53 24.83 -0.13
CA SER A 316 -7.34 24.11 1.13
C SER A 316 -7.55 25.02 2.33
N ASP A 317 -8.33 24.55 3.29
CA ASP A 317 -8.53 25.26 4.56
C ASP A 317 -7.22 25.34 5.37
N LYS A 318 -6.35 24.34 5.23
CA LYS A 318 -5.05 24.24 5.94
C LYS A 318 -3.95 25.03 5.25
N ARG A 319 -3.74 24.82 3.95
CA ARG A 319 -2.64 25.41 3.17
C ARG A 319 -3.01 26.76 2.58
N GLY A 320 -4.27 26.94 2.21
CA GLY A 320 -4.77 28.11 1.50
C GLY A 320 -5.07 27.86 0.03
N VAL A 321 -5.04 28.93 -0.75
CA VAL A 321 -5.30 28.88 -2.19
C VAL A 321 -3.98 28.93 -2.95
N TYR A 322 -3.74 27.94 -3.79
CA TYR A 322 -2.54 27.82 -4.62
C TYR A 322 -2.87 27.71 -6.09
N VAL A 323 -1.97 28.24 -6.91
CA VAL A 323 -1.82 27.89 -8.32
C VAL A 323 -0.48 27.19 -8.46
N MET A 324 -0.49 25.88 -8.70
CA MET A 324 0.70 25.03 -8.67
C MET A 324 1.45 25.18 -7.33
N ASP A 325 2.66 25.71 -7.38
CA ASP A 325 3.55 25.99 -6.24
C ASP A 325 3.39 27.42 -5.68
N THR A 326 2.59 28.27 -6.32
CA THR A 326 2.43 29.68 -5.94
C THR A 326 1.24 29.86 -5.01
N GLN A 327 1.49 30.35 -3.78
CA GLN A 327 0.42 30.68 -2.84
C GLN A 327 -0.24 32.01 -3.22
N VAL A 328 -1.54 31.98 -3.50
CA VAL A 328 -2.37 33.16 -3.79
C VAL A 328 -2.97 33.75 -2.52
N LYS A 329 -3.37 32.89 -1.58
CA LYS A 329 -3.94 33.31 -0.29
C LYS A 329 -3.59 32.31 0.80
N SER A 330 -3.19 32.81 1.97
CA SER A 330 -3.01 32.00 3.17
C SER A 330 -4.37 31.58 3.75
N GLY A 331 -4.58 30.27 3.89
CA GLY A 331 -5.86 29.70 4.34
C GLY A 331 -7.00 29.86 3.33
N PHE A 332 -8.03 29.04 3.47
CA PHE A 332 -9.25 29.10 2.66
C PHE A 332 -10.45 29.13 3.59
N ASN A 333 -11.38 30.05 3.30
CA ASN A 333 -12.59 30.28 4.09
C ASN A 333 -13.85 30.17 3.23
N GLY A 334 -13.78 29.42 2.13
CA GLY A 334 -14.88 29.29 1.15
C GLY A 334 -15.00 30.44 0.15
N SER A 335 -14.15 31.47 0.24
CA SER A 335 -14.16 32.61 -0.70
C SER A 335 -13.01 32.54 -1.69
N ILE A 336 -13.34 32.63 -2.99
CA ILE A 336 -12.35 32.65 -4.07
C ILE A 336 -11.61 34.00 -4.05
N PRO A 337 -10.27 34.03 -4.00
CA PRO A 337 -9.49 35.28 -4.05
C PRO A 337 -9.70 36.02 -5.36
N SER A 338 -9.80 37.36 -5.31
CA SER A 338 -9.87 38.22 -6.51
C SER A 338 -8.65 38.05 -7.41
N ASP A 339 -7.50 37.79 -6.81
CA ASP A 339 -6.21 37.77 -7.50
C ASP A 339 -5.93 36.42 -8.17
N LEU A 340 -6.85 35.44 -8.05
CA LEU A 340 -6.70 34.11 -8.64
C LEU A 340 -6.47 34.16 -10.16
N GLY A 341 -7.22 35.02 -10.87
CA GLY A 341 -7.06 35.16 -12.32
C GLY A 341 -5.70 35.73 -12.71
N ALA A 342 -5.21 36.74 -11.97
CA ALA A 342 -3.88 37.31 -12.19
C ALA A 342 -2.76 36.28 -11.92
N ALA A 343 -2.90 35.48 -10.85
CA ALA A 343 -1.96 34.42 -10.53
C ALA A 343 -1.93 33.31 -11.60
N LEU A 344 -3.09 32.92 -12.14
CA LEU A 344 -3.18 31.98 -13.24
C LEU A 344 -2.49 32.50 -14.50
N SER A 345 -2.78 33.74 -14.90
CA SER A 345 -2.13 34.36 -16.08
C SER A 345 -0.62 34.45 -15.91
N ALA A 346 -0.14 34.85 -14.73
CA ALA A 346 1.29 34.91 -14.45
C ALA A 346 1.96 33.53 -14.58
N LYS A 347 1.34 32.47 -14.05
CA LYS A 347 1.89 31.11 -14.13
C LYS A 347 1.84 30.55 -15.56
N ILE A 348 0.81 30.88 -16.34
CA ILE A 348 0.73 30.53 -17.76
C ILE A 348 1.91 31.14 -18.53
N GLU A 349 2.20 32.41 -18.32
CA GLU A 349 3.32 33.08 -19.00
C GLU A 349 4.68 32.52 -18.57
N GLU A 350 4.86 32.19 -17.29
CA GLU A 350 6.04 31.47 -16.78
C GLU A 350 6.23 30.11 -17.49
N LEU A 351 5.16 29.32 -17.61
CA LEU A 351 5.18 28.01 -18.27
C LEU A 351 5.45 28.11 -19.78
N LYS A 352 4.93 29.14 -20.45
CA LYS A 352 5.23 29.41 -21.88
C LYS A 352 6.71 29.78 -22.08
N ALA A 353 7.30 30.52 -21.13
CA ALA A 353 8.68 30.96 -21.20
C ALA A 353 9.69 29.86 -20.81
N THR A 354 9.25 28.78 -20.15
CA THR A 354 10.11 27.70 -19.65
C THR A 354 10.45 26.69 -20.77
N PRO A 355 11.72 26.59 -21.21
CA PRO A 355 12.11 25.64 -22.27
C PRO A 355 11.88 24.20 -21.85
N GLY A 356 11.24 23.41 -22.71
CA GLY A 356 10.98 21.98 -22.47
C GLY A 356 9.85 21.68 -21.49
N ASN A 357 9.06 22.67 -21.08
CA ASN A 357 7.88 22.46 -20.25
C ASN A 357 6.89 21.48 -20.92
N GLN A 358 6.35 20.54 -20.14
CA GLN A 358 5.38 19.53 -20.57
C GLN A 358 3.99 19.75 -19.96
N ILE A 359 3.80 20.79 -19.14
CA ILE A 359 2.53 21.10 -18.50
C ILE A 359 1.57 21.74 -19.52
N ASP A 360 0.41 21.12 -19.69
CA ASP A 360 -0.71 21.59 -20.51
C ASP A 360 -1.39 22.80 -19.86
N TYR A 361 -0.94 24.01 -20.19
CA TYR A 361 -1.49 25.25 -19.64
C TYR A 361 -2.86 25.67 -20.23
N GLU A 362 -3.36 24.96 -21.25
CA GLU A 362 -4.73 25.15 -21.76
C GLU A 362 -5.78 24.42 -20.89
N ARG A 363 -5.32 23.59 -19.94
CA ARG A 363 -6.16 22.90 -18.96
C ARG A 363 -5.87 23.41 -17.55
N VAL A 364 -6.93 23.74 -16.82
CA VAL A 364 -6.87 24.01 -15.37
C VAL A 364 -7.58 22.88 -14.62
N LEU A 365 -6.98 22.39 -13.52
CA LEU A 365 -7.52 21.36 -12.66
C LEU A 365 -7.85 21.96 -11.29
N LEU A 366 -9.08 21.81 -10.80
CA LEU A 366 -9.50 22.27 -9.48
C LEU A 366 -9.48 21.13 -8.46
N GLU A 367 -8.65 21.29 -7.43
CA GLU A 367 -8.67 20.51 -6.19
C GLU A 367 -9.39 21.32 -5.11
N ALA A 368 -10.51 20.83 -4.61
CA ALA A 368 -11.33 21.53 -3.64
C ALA A 368 -11.95 20.57 -2.61
N PRO A 369 -12.27 21.05 -1.39
CA PRO A 369 -13.00 20.24 -0.42
C PRO A 369 -14.38 19.89 -0.96
N GLY A 370 -14.84 18.67 -0.69
CA GLY A 370 -16.13 18.18 -1.17
C GLY A 370 -17.32 19.07 -0.78
N ALA A 371 -17.25 19.78 0.34
CA ALA A 371 -18.28 20.69 0.84
C ALA A 371 -18.34 22.05 0.13
N LEU A 372 -17.42 22.35 -0.79
CA LEU A 372 -17.41 23.62 -1.53
C LEU A 372 -18.71 23.76 -2.34
N PRO A 373 -19.48 24.86 -2.24
CA PRO A 373 -20.66 25.07 -3.06
C PRO A 373 -20.31 25.17 -4.56
N VAL A 374 -21.14 24.59 -5.43
CA VAL A 374 -20.97 24.63 -6.90
C VAL A 374 -20.92 26.06 -7.43
N SER A 375 -21.65 26.99 -6.81
CA SER A 375 -21.56 28.43 -7.11
C SER A 375 -20.15 29.01 -6.97
N LYS A 376 -19.29 28.45 -6.10
CA LYS A 376 -17.88 28.86 -5.99
C LYS A 376 -17.00 28.26 -7.09
N VAL A 377 -17.36 27.10 -7.62
CA VAL A 377 -16.70 26.54 -8.82
C VAL A 377 -16.89 27.48 -10.01
N LEU A 378 -18.09 28.04 -10.18
CA LEU A 378 -18.32 29.08 -11.20
C LEU A 378 -17.42 30.30 -11.01
N GLN A 379 -17.17 30.73 -9.77
CA GLN A 379 -16.26 31.86 -9.51
C GLN A 379 -14.82 31.54 -9.91
N VAL A 380 -14.34 30.31 -9.67
CA VAL A 380 -13.04 29.86 -10.18
C VAL A 380 -13.02 29.86 -11.69
N VAL A 381 -14.05 29.31 -12.33
CA VAL A 381 -14.19 29.22 -13.79
C VAL A 381 -14.28 30.61 -14.44
N ALA A 382 -14.90 31.58 -13.77
CA ALA A 382 -14.95 32.98 -14.20
C ALA A 382 -13.59 33.69 -14.11
N ALA A 383 -12.71 33.26 -13.20
CA ALA A 383 -11.36 33.81 -13.05
C ALA A 383 -10.36 33.26 -14.08
N LEU A 384 -10.73 32.25 -14.87
CA LEU A 384 -9.82 31.64 -15.85
C LEU A 384 -9.59 32.57 -17.06
N PRO A 385 -8.34 32.74 -17.54
CA PRO A 385 -8.06 33.48 -18.76
C PRO A 385 -8.56 32.71 -19.99
N ARG A 386 -9.69 33.15 -20.56
CA ARG A 386 -10.47 32.43 -21.60
C ARG A 386 -9.84 32.47 -22.99
N ASP A 387 -8.90 33.37 -23.20
CA ASP A 387 -8.06 33.44 -24.39
C ASP A 387 -7.10 32.24 -24.49
N VAL A 388 -6.69 31.68 -23.35
CA VAL A 388 -5.77 30.52 -23.27
C VAL A 388 -6.48 29.25 -22.80
N VAL A 389 -7.21 29.28 -21.69
CA VAL A 389 -7.74 28.08 -21.03
C VAL A 389 -8.98 27.59 -21.78
N ARG A 390 -8.90 26.36 -22.32
CA ARG A 390 -9.97 25.70 -23.07
C ARG A 390 -10.67 24.60 -22.27
N GLN A 391 -10.02 24.07 -21.25
CA GLN A 391 -10.53 22.97 -20.45
C GLN A 391 -10.42 23.24 -18.96
N PHE A 392 -11.46 22.87 -18.23
CA PHE A 392 -11.51 22.90 -16.78
C PHE A 392 -11.81 21.51 -16.25
N GLY A 393 -10.89 20.96 -15.48
CA GLY A 393 -11.03 19.68 -14.80
C GLY A 393 -11.40 19.86 -13.34
N MET A 394 -12.32 19.05 -12.86
CA MET A 394 -12.67 18.93 -11.45
C MET A 394 -12.06 17.65 -10.92
N VAL A 395 -11.22 17.76 -9.89
CA VAL A 395 -10.50 16.64 -9.29
C VAL A 395 -11.35 15.99 -8.19
N GLY A 396 -11.36 14.64 -8.18
CA GLY A 396 -11.94 13.80 -7.13
C GLY A 396 -11.16 12.49 -7.00
N ARG A 397 -11.33 11.78 -5.89
CA ARG A 397 -10.77 10.45 -5.62
C ARG A 397 -11.53 9.37 -6.35
N ARG A 398 -10.82 8.57 -7.15
CA ARG A 398 -11.45 7.36 -7.69
C ARG A 398 -11.88 6.43 -6.56
N ARG A 399 -13.15 6.04 -6.55
CA ARG A 399 -13.76 5.23 -5.49
C ARG A 399 -13.13 3.84 -5.34
N ALA A 400 -12.63 3.27 -6.43
CA ALA A 400 -12.12 1.91 -6.48
C ALA A 400 -10.87 1.66 -5.66
N ASP A 401 -10.03 2.67 -5.58
CA ASP A 401 -8.72 2.56 -4.96
C ASP A 401 -8.40 3.71 -4.00
N GLU A 402 -9.35 4.65 -3.83
CA GLU A 402 -9.23 5.83 -2.96
C GLU A 402 -7.97 6.66 -3.29
N SER A 403 -7.57 6.62 -4.57
CA SER A 403 -6.15 6.70 -4.93
C SER A 403 -5.81 7.74 -6.01
N LEU A 404 -6.75 8.13 -6.86
CA LEU A 404 -6.41 9.03 -7.96
C LEU A 404 -6.78 10.47 -7.65
N ARG A 405 -5.79 11.35 -7.66
CA ARG A 405 -5.92 12.82 -7.53
C ARG A 405 -5.92 13.54 -8.88
N ARG A 406 -6.46 12.94 -9.96
CA ARG A 406 -6.45 13.58 -11.29
C ARG A 406 -7.76 13.36 -12.04
N ALA A 407 -8.18 14.42 -12.75
CA ALA A 407 -9.53 14.80 -13.23
C ALA A 407 -10.67 13.75 -13.12
N GLY A 408 -11.51 13.89 -12.10
CA GLY A 408 -12.78 13.15 -12.02
C GLY A 408 -13.77 13.57 -13.11
N LEU A 409 -13.73 14.83 -13.55
CA LEU A 409 -14.52 15.33 -14.68
C LEU A 409 -13.71 16.35 -15.45
N VAL A 410 -13.76 16.32 -16.79
CA VAL A 410 -13.21 17.37 -17.64
C VAL A 410 -14.36 18.06 -18.39
N VAL A 411 -14.42 19.38 -18.26
CA VAL A 411 -15.37 20.26 -18.93
C VAL A 411 -14.63 21.10 -19.96
N ARG A 412 -15.09 21.09 -21.20
CA ARG A 412 -14.66 22.01 -22.25
C ARG A 412 -15.39 23.33 -22.06
N LEU A 413 -14.61 24.39 -21.92
CA LEU A 413 -15.12 25.73 -21.71
C LEU A 413 -15.67 26.30 -23.04
N PRO A 414 -16.76 27.09 -23.00
CA PRO A 414 -17.19 27.84 -24.17
C PRO A 414 -16.09 28.79 -24.65
N VAL A 415 -16.00 28.97 -25.96
CA VAL A 415 -15.30 30.11 -26.56
C VAL A 415 -16.04 31.41 -26.21
N GLU A 416 -15.35 32.55 -26.16
CA GLU A 416 -15.92 33.82 -25.68
C GLU A 416 -17.22 34.26 -26.42
N ASP A 417 -17.39 33.82 -27.68
CA ASP A 417 -18.58 34.11 -28.50
C ASP A 417 -19.77 33.16 -28.23
N GLU A 418 -19.55 32.04 -27.54
CA GLU A 418 -20.60 31.13 -27.09
C GLU A 418 -21.13 31.63 -25.74
N GLY A 419 -22.31 32.27 -25.74
CA GLY A 419 -22.86 33.01 -24.60
C GLY A 419 -22.73 32.32 -23.22
N THR A 420 -22.59 33.15 -22.18
CA THR A 420 -22.27 32.72 -20.80
C THR A 420 -23.47 32.18 -20.00
N SER A 421 -24.67 32.16 -20.60
CA SER A 421 -25.91 31.77 -19.95
C SER A 421 -26.65 30.69 -20.71
N THR A 422 -27.30 29.80 -19.99
CA THR A 422 -28.25 28.80 -20.50
C THR A 422 -29.54 28.87 -19.68
N SER A 423 -30.60 28.21 -20.12
CA SER A 423 -31.88 28.22 -19.39
C SER A 423 -32.69 26.96 -19.66
N TYR A 424 -33.58 26.65 -18.73
CA TYR A 424 -34.60 25.62 -18.90
C TYR A 424 -35.98 26.16 -18.50
N GLN A 425 -37.02 25.52 -19.02
CA GLN A 425 -38.40 25.80 -18.65
C GLN A 425 -39.21 24.51 -18.84
N PHE A 426 -39.78 23.97 -17.77
CA PHE A 426 -40.76 22.87 -17.89
C PHE A 426 -42.13 23.43 -18.28
N LYS A 427 -43.02 22.60 -18.84
CA LYS A 427 -44.35 23.02 -19.32
C LYS A 427 -45.17 23.84 -18.32
N GLU A 428 -45.04 23.55 -17.02
CA GLU A 428 -45.81 24.18 -15.94
C GLU A 428 -44.98 25.16 -15.08
N GLY A 429 -43.81 25.60 -15.56
CA GLY A 429 -42.89 26.41 -14.76
C GLY A 429 -42.38 27.67 -15.45
N ASP A 430 -41.83 28.57 -14.63
CA ASP A 430 -41.10 29.74 -15.09
C ASP A 430 -39.77 29.35 -15.73
N LYS A 431 -39.30 30.20 -16.66
CA LYS A 431 -37.98 30.05 -17.26
C LYS A 431 -36.90 30.35 -16.22
N VAL A 432 -36.05 29.37 -15.95
CA VAL A 432 -34.92 29.50 -15.03
C VAL A 432 -33.64 29.75 -15.83
N SER A 433 -32.94 30.84 -15.51
CA SER A 433 -31.66 31.19 -16.12
C SER A 433 -30.50 30.67 -15.27
N CYS A 434 -29.49 30.13 -15.93
CA CYS A 434 -28.35 29.47 -15.30
C CYS A 434 -27.05 29.90 -16.00
N ASN A 435 -25.94 29.90 -15.29
CA ASN A 435 -24.62 30.18 -15.86
C ASN A 435 -24.10 28.94 -16.58
N TYR A 436 -23.59 29.13 -17.79
CA TYR A 436 -23.05 28.03 -18.58
C TYR A 436 -21.64 27.67 -18.09
N LEU A 437 -21.47 26.43 -17.64
CA LEU A 437 -20.18 25.91 -17.18
C LEU A 437 -19.35 25.37 -18.35
N GLY A 438 -19.98 24.62 -19.26
CA GLY A 438 -19.34 24.06 -20.45
C GLY A 438 -19.87 22.67 -20.84
N VAL A 439 -19.10 21.95 -21.64
CA VAL A 439 -19.47 20.62 -22.17
C VAL A 439 -18.60 19.51 -21.59
N ALA A 440 -19.20 18.42 -21.11
CA ALA A 440 -18.48 17.23 -20.62
C ALA A 440 -18.94 15.95 -21.33
N GLY A 441 -18.14 14.88 -21.23
CA GLY A 441 -18.43 13.59 -21.85
C GLY A 441 -17.97 13.50 -23.31
N ARG A 442 -18.50 12.50 -24.03
CA ARG A 442 -18.12 12.26 -25.42
C ARG A 442 -18.67 13.34 -26.34
N PRO A 443 -17.92 13.80 -27.36
CA PRO A 443 -18.49 14.66 -28.38
C PRO A 443 -19.61 13.92 -29.12
N PRO A 444 -20.71 14.59 -29.49
CA PRO A 444 -21.86 13.92 -30.09
C PRO A 444 -21.49 13.34 -31.46
N ILE A 445 -21.58 12.01 -31.61
CA ILE A 445 -21.37 11.33 -32.89
C ILE A 445 -22.69 11.36 -33.66
N GLY A 446 -22.82 12.31 -34.59
CA GLY A 446 -23.83 12.30 -35.65
C GLY A 446 -25.28 12.06 -35.22
N ARG A 447 -25.98 13.08 -34.73
CA ARG A 447 -27.41 13.38 -35.02
C ARG A 447 -27.84 14.71 -34.39
N LYS A 448 -28.74 15.41 -35.09
CA LYS A 448 -29.32 16.73 -34.79
C LYS A 448 -30.63 16.62 -34.00
N GLU A 449 -30.76 15.63 -33.10
CA GLU A 449 -31.99 15.51 -32.31
C GLU A 449 -32.00 16.54 -31.16
N PRO A 450 -33.16 17.14 -30.87
CA PRO A 450 -33.35 17.94 -29.67
C PRO A 450 -33.16 17.00 -28.47
N GLY A 451 -32.09 17.20 -27.70
CA GLY A 451 -31.65 16.31 -26.62
C GLY A 451 -32.61 16.20 -25.42
N SER A 452 -32.09 15.97 -24.22
CA SER A 452 -32.93 15.96 -22.99
C SER A 452 -32.53 17.07 -22.03
N TYR A 453 -33.50 17.56 -21.24
CA TYR A 453 -33.24 18.29 -19.99
C TYR A 453 -33.08 17.29 -18.86
N LEU A 454 -32.09 17.53 -18.00
CA LEU A 454 -31.97 16.93 -16.67
C LEU A 454 -31.70 18.06 -15.68
N VAL A 455 -32.59 18.26 -14.72
CA VAL A 455 -32.51 19.31 -13.70
C VAL A 455 -32.37 18.64 -12.35
N ILE A 456 -31.38 19.08 -11.59
CA ILE A 456 -31.09 18.58 -10.25
C ILE A 456 -31.12 19.78 -9.31
N ARG A 457 -32.20 19.89 -8.53
CA ARG A 457 -32.50 21.03 -7.67
C ARG A 457 -33.34 20.58 -6.48
N ASP A 458 -33.12 21.17 -5.31
CA ASP A 458 -33.92 20.92 -4.09
C ASP A 458 -34.04 19.43 -3.72
N GLY A 459 -32.95 18.66 -3.91
CA GLY A 459 -32.92 17.22 -3.62
C GLY A 459 -33.76 16.36 -4.57
N LYS A 460 -34.17 16.89 -5.74
CA LYS A 460 -34.88 16.15 -6.78
C LYS A 460 -34.15 16.18 -8.11
N ALA A 461 -34.24 15.09 -8.85
CA ALA A 461 -33.82 14.95 -10.23
C ALA A 461 -35.05 14.87 -11.13
N LYS A 462 -35.19 15.82 -12.06
CA LYS A 462 -36.26 15.87 -13.05
C LYS A 462 -35.70 15.87 -14.45
N ALA A 463 -36.17 14.96 -15.31
CA ALA A 463 -35.75 14.91 -16.70
C ALA A 463 -36.93 15.00 -17.65
N ALA A 464 -36.73 15.62 -18.82
CA ALA A 464 -37.73 15.66 -19.88
C ALA A 464 -37.03 15.66 -21.25
N LYS A 465 -37.67 15.08 -22.25
CA LYS A 465 -37.17 15.09 -23.62
C LYS A 465 -37.44 16.45 -24.25
N LEU A 466 -36.49 16.95 -25.04
CA LEU A 466 -36.72 18.10 -25.90
C LEU A 466 -37.27 17.59 -27.22
N THR A 467 -38.29 18.26 -27.70
CA THR A 467 -38.86 18.02 -29.02
C THR A 467 -38.80 19.33 -29.78
N ARG A 468 -38.64 19.26 -31.10
CA ARG A 468 -38.73 20.45 -31.92
C ARG A 468 -40.17 20.58 -32.36
N ASP A 469 -40.80 21.69 -32.04
CA ASP A 469 -42.12 22.02 -32.59
C ASP A 469 -41.98 22.15 -34.11
N GLU A 470 -42.77 21.38 -34.86
CA GLU A 470 -42.68 21.37 -36.32
C GLU A 470 -43.15 22.68 -36.96
N THR A 471 -43.95 23.46 -36.24
CA THR A 471 -44.58 24.71 -36.71
C THR A 471 -43.69 25.91 -36.38
N THR A 472 -43.27 26.06 -35.12
CA THR A 472 -42.45 27.21 -34.67
C THR A 472 -40.95 26.95 -34.82
N ARG A 473 -40.55 25.69 -35.02
CA ARG A 473 -39.15 25.21 -34.99
C ARG A 473 -38.44 25.44 -33.64
N GLU A 474 -39.18 25.83 -32.61
CA GLU A 474 -38.68 26.02 -31.25
C GLU A 474 -38.53 24.69 -30.52
N LEU A 475 -37.72 24.68 -29.46
CA LEU A 475 -37.57 23.51 -28.60
C LEU A 475 -38.67 23.52 -27.54
N VAL A 476 -39.53 22.51 -27.54
CA VAL A 476 -40.61 22.31 -26.58
C VAL A 476 -40.27 21.13 -25.69
N VAL A 477 -40.48 21.30 -24.38
CA VAL A 477 -40.21 20.27 -23.36
C VAL A 477 -41.39 19.31 -23.29
N SER A 478 -41.12 18.00 -23.32
CA SER A 478 -42.14 16.97 -23.11
C SER A 478 -42.61 16.93 -21.65
N GLU A 479 -43.55 16.03 -21.35
CA GLU A 479 -43.78 15.66 -19.94
C GLU A 479 -42.51 15.06 -19.32
N PRO A 480 -42.33 15.18 -17.98
CA PRO A 480 -41.19 14.61 -17.30
C PRO A 480 -41.09 13.09 -17.51
N THR A 481 -39.94 12.63 -17.97
CA THR A 481 -39.60 11.21 -18.11
C THR A 481 -38.90 10.65 -16.86
N LEU A 482 -38.52 11.54 -15.93
CA LEU A 482 -37.94 11.22 -14.62
C LEU A 482 -38.39 12.30 -13.63
N ASP A 483 -38.87 11.91 -12.45
CA ASP A 483 -39.10 12.79 -11.30
C ASP A 483 -38.89 11.97 -10.03
N VAL A 484 -37.66 12.02 -9.51
CA VAL A 484 -37.23 11.19 -8.37
C VAL A 484 -36.38 12.01 -7.39
N PRO A 485 -36.33 11.66 -6.11
CA PRO A 485 -35.33 12.18 -5.18
C PRO A 485 -33.90 11.93 -5.69
N THR A 486 -32.97 12.84 -5.43
CA THR A 486 -31.55 12.67 -5.84
C THR A 486 -30.85 11.51 -5.16
N THR A 487 -31.39 11.04 -4.03
CA THR A 487 -30.94 9.82 -3.34
C THR A 487 -31.22 8.55 -4.13
N GLU A 488 -32.17 8.57 -5.08
CA GLU A 488 -32.49 7.44 -5.95
C GLU A 488 -31.53 7.35 -7.16
N THR A 489 -30.23 7.34 -6.86
CA THR A 489 -29.13 7.33 -7.84
C THR A 489 -29.27 6.23 -8.89
N ALA A 490 -29.77 5.05 -8.52
CA ALA A 490 -30.01 3.95 -9.45
C ALA A 490 -31.01 4.31 -10.57
N LYS A 491 -32.09 5.05 -10.26
CA LYS A 491 -33.08 5.48 -11.27
C LYS A 491 -32.53 6.56 -12.19
N ILE A 492 -31.69 7.46 -11.66
CA ILE A 492 -30.99 8.48 -12.46
C ILE A 492 -30.02 7.79 -13.43
N GLN A 493 -29.31 6.76 -12.98
CA GLN A 493 -28.41 5.97 -13.82
C GLN A 493 -29.16 5.12 -14.86
N GLU A 494 -30.29 4.51 -14.50
CA GLU A 494 -31.17 3.79 -15.44
C GLU A 494 -31.70 4.74 -16.53
N TRP A 495 -32.11 5.95 -16.14
CA TRP A 495 -32.48 6.98 -17.09
C TRP A 495 -31.31 7.36 -18.01
N ALA A 496 -30.10 7.52 -17.46
CA ALA A 496 -28.91 7.80 -18.26
C ALA A 496 -28.55 6.65 -19.21
N ASP A 497 -28.73 5.39 -18.80
CA ASP A 497 -28.55 4.21 -19.66
C ASP A 497 -29.54 4.19 -20.84
N ALA A 498 -30.74 4.77 -20.67
CA ALA A 498 -31.79 4.81 -21.70
C ALA A 498 -31.73 6.06 -22.60
N ASN A 499 -30.85 7.03 -22.32
CA ASN A 499 -30.79 8.30 -23.03
C ASN A 499 -29.37 8.55 -23.56
N GLU A 500 -29.21 8.44 -24.87
CA GLU A 500 -27.96 8.76 -25.58
C GLU A 500 -28.01 10.18 -26.18
N GLY A 501 -26.84 10.75 -26.47
CA GLY A 501 -26.71 12.04 -27.14
C GLY A 501 -26.60 13.24 -26.19
N ILE A 502 -27.16 14.38 -26.58
CA ILE A 502 -26.99 15.64 -25.84
C ILE A 502 -27.96 15.70 -24.67
N VAL A 503 -27.42 15.82 -23.45
CA VAL A 503 -28.19 16.07 -22.22
C VAL A 503 -27.79 17.44 -21.68
N ARG A 504 -28.75 18.36 -21.58
CA ARG A 504 -28.56 19.66 -20.93
C ARG A 504 -28.84 19.48 -19.44
N LEU A 505 -27.77 19.47 -18.67
CA LEU A 505 -27.79 19.27 -17.23
C LEU A 505 -27.81 20.61 -16.51
N PHE A 506 -28.78 20.81 -15.61
CA PHE A 506 -28.88 22.01 -14.80
C PHE A 506 -28.74 21.63 -13.32
N LEU A 507 -27.74 22.21 -12.67
CA LEU A 507 -27.43 21.99 -11.26
C LEU A 507 -27.76 23.21 -10.43
N ASP A 508 -28.21 22.99 -9.22
CA ASP A 508 -28.35 24.04 -8.21
C ASP A 508 -26.98 24.49 -7.69
N GLY A 509 -26.70 25.79 -7.72
CA GLY A 509 -25.47 26.40 -7.24
C GLY A 509 -25.24 26.24 -5.73
N GLY A 510 -26.28 25.89 -4.97
CA GLY A 510 -26.20 25.51 -3.56
C GLY A 510 -25.70 24.08 -3.31
N GLN A 511 -25.68 23.21 -4.34
CA GLN A 511 -25.13 21.86 -4.19
C GLN A 511 -23.64 21.90 -3.87
N THR A 512 -23.15 20.81 -3.29
CA THR A 512 -21.73 20.69 -2.98
C THR A 512 -20.94 20.17 -4.18
N TYR A 513 -19.63 20.43 -4.17
CA TYR A 513 -18.67 19.94 -5.15
C TYR A 513 -18.69 18.41 -5.24
N SER A 514 -18.88 17.74 -4.10
CA SER A 514 -19.06 16.29 -4.03
C SER A 514 -20.33 15.82 -4.73
N ASP A 515 -21.47 16.48 -4.48
CA ASP A 515 -22.75 16.11 -5.10
C ASP A 515 -22.68 16.27 -6.61
N MET A 516 -22.10 17.37 -7.08
CA MET A 516 -21.89 17.63 -8.50
C MET A 516 -21.00 16.56 -9.16
N LEU A 517 -19.83 16.27 -8.58
CA LEU A 517 -18.91 15.28 -9.14
C LEU A 517 -19.53 13.88 -9.17
N SER A 518 -20.12 13.44 -8.06
CA SER A 518 -20.79 12.14 -7.97
C SER A 518 -21.92 12.03 -9.00
N THR A 519 -22.73 13.08 -9.14
CA THR A 519 -23.87 13.08 -10.05
C THR A 519 -23.43 13.09 -11.52
N ILE A 520 -22.55 14.01 -11.90
CA ILE A 520 -22.08 14.10 -13.29
C ILE A 520 -21.35 12.81 -13.68
N THR A 521 -20.48 12.29 -12.82
CA THR A 521 -19.77 11.04 -13.15
C THR A 521 -20.71 9.83 -13.13
N GLY A 522 -21.71 9.80 -12.27
CA GLY A 522 -22.76 8.76 -12.31
C GLY A 522 -23.59 8.78 -13.59
N ILE A 523 -23.78 9.95 -14.22
CA ILE A 523 -24.45 10.09 -15.52
C ILE A 523 -23.51 9.71 -16.67
N LEU A 524 -22.26 10.16 -16.63
CA LEU A 524 -21.31 9.91 -17.73
C LEU A 524 -20.72 8.49 -17.74
N TYR A 525 -20.60 7.84 -16.60
CA TYR A 525 -19.89 6.56 -16.48
C TYR A 525 -20.77 5.47 -15.87
N LYS A 526 -20.74 4.30 -16.49
CA LYS A 526 -21.33 3.06 -15.98
C LYS A 526 -20.30 2.30 -15.16
N CYS A 527 -20.66 1.95 -13.93
CA CYS A 527 -19.84 1.11 -13.07
C CYS A 527 -20.07 -0.38 -13.39
N HIS A 528 -19.00 -1.13 -13.63
CA HIS A 528 -19.09 -2.55 -14.03
C HIS A 528 -18.78 -3.55 -12.92
N ASP A 529 -18.17 -3.12 -11.82
CA ASP A 529 -17.79 -3.96 -10.69
C ASP A 529 -18.45 -3.47 -9.40
N ILE A 530 -19.63 -4.02 -9.16
CA ILE A 530 -20.33 -3.94 -7.89
C ILE A 530 -19.88 -5.15 -7.06
N GLU A 531 -19.10 -4.91 -6.00
CA GLU A 531 -18.72 -5.99 -5.09
C GLU A 531 -19.78 -6.13 -4.00
N VAL A 532 -20.48 -7.25 -3.97
CA VAL A 532 -21.37 -7.60 -2.86
C VAL A 532 -20.50 -8.29 -1.83
N SER A 533 -20.11 -7.57 -0.78
CA SER A 533 -19.52 -8.20 0.40
C SER A 533 -20.65 -8.69 1.31
N VAL A 534 -20.34 -9.67 2.15
CA VAL A 534 -21.27 -10.17 3.17
C VAL A 534 -20.61 -9.83 4.50
N ASP A 535 -21.31 -9.12 5.37
CA ASP A 535 -20.75 -8.79 6.68
C ASP A 535 -20.70 -10.01 7.60
N GLU A 536 -20.09 -9.85 8.79
CA GLU A 536 -19.92 -10.92 9.77
C GLU A 536 -21.25 -11.55 10.24
N ARG A 537 -22.40 -10.92 9.94
CA ARG A 537 -23.75 -11.40 10.29
C ARG A 537 -24.46 -12.09 9.12
N GLY A 538 -23.83 -12.15 7.95
CA GLY A 538 -24.46 -12.73 6.76
C GLY A 538 -25.26 -11.72 5.92
N ASP A 539 -25.24 -10.43 6.28
CA ASP A 539 -25.96 -9.40 5.54
C ASP A 539 -25.15 -8.94 4.33
N GLN A 540 -25.77 -8.93 3.15
CA GLN A 540 -25.13 -8.41 1.94
C GLN A 540 -24.91 -6.90 2.08
N LYS A 541 -23.64 -6.48 2.19
CA LYS A 541 -23.21 -5.11 2.01
C LYS A 541 -22.73 -4.93 0.58
N ILE A 542 -23.47 -4.16 -0.20
CA ILE A 542 -23.03 -3.77 -1.53
C ILE A 542 -21.94 -2.70 -1.37
N ALA A 543 -20.68 -3.10 -1.54
CA ALA A 543 -19.55 -2.19 -1.65
C ALA A 543 -19.32 -1.91 -3.14
N VAL A 544 -19.90 -0.82 -3.62
CA VAL A 544 -19.67 -0.35 -5.00
C VAL A 544 -18.24 0.20 -5.09
N ARG A 545 -17.31 -0.57 -5.65
CA ARG A 545 -15.90 -0.17 -5.82
C ARG A 545 -15.69 0.63 -7.11
N CYS A 546 -16.32 0.26 -8.23
CA CYS A 546 -16.17 0.94 -9.53
C CYS A 546 -14.72 1.06 -10.03
N GLY A 547 -13.95 -0.03 -9.92
CA GLY A 547 -12.61 -0.18 -10.49
C GLY A 547 -12.59 -0.44 -11.99
N LYS A 548 -13.75 -0.66 -12.62
CA LYS A 548 -13.92 -0.61 -14.07
C LYS A 548 -15.15 0.22 -14.41
N THR A 549 -14.96 1.27 -15.19
CA THR A 549 -16.06 2.08 -15.70
C THR A 549 -16.07 2.13 -17.22
N ALA A 550 -17.26 2.28 -17.79
CA ALA A 550 -17.42 2.57 -19.21
C ALA A 550 -18.11 3.91 -19.38
N GLU A 551 -17.56 4.76 -20.23
CA GLU A 551 -18.24 5.98 -20.66
C GLU A 551 -19.54 5.63 -21.39
N ARG A 552 -20.62 6.34 -21.02
CA ARG A 552 -21.87 6.36 -21.80
C ARG A 552 -21.72 7.27 -23.01
N ASP A 553 -22.53 7.02 -24.02
CA ASP A 553 -22.63 7.89 -25.20
C ASP A 553 -23.50 9.11 -24.93
N ILE A 554 -23.16 9.86 -23.88
CA ILE A 554 -23.81 11.11 -23.46
C ILE A 554 -22.82 12.27 -23.58
N THR A 555 -23.28 13.37 -24.17
CA THR A 555 -22.65 14.68 -24.09
C THR A 555 -23.44 15.54 -23.11
N LEU A 556 -22.81 15.99 -22.03
CA LEU A 556 -23.43 16.91 -21.08
C LEU A 556 -23.14 18.36 -21.44
N VAL A 557 -24.18 19.17 -21.55
CA VAL A 557 -24.10 20.64 -21.59
C VAL A 557 -24.51 21.13 -20.21
N VAL A 558 -23.54 21.59 -19.41
CA VAL A 558 -23.73 21.82 -17.97
C VAL A 558 -24.01 23.29 -17.69
N GLY A 559 -25.15 23.56 -17.05
CA GLY A 559 -25.54 24.85 -16.50
C GLY A 559 -25.66 24.81 -14.98
N VAL A 560 -25.30 25.89 -14.31
CA VAL A 560 -25.41 26.05 -12.86
C VAL A 560 -26.33 27.23 -12.55
N CYS A 561 -27.42 26.94 -11.86
CA CYS A 561 -28.49 27.88 -11.56
C CYS A 561 -28.30 28.50 -10.17
N GLN A 562 -28.76 29.73 -9.97
CA GLN A 562 -28.74 30.40 -8.68
C GLN A 562 -30.06 30.25 -7.92
#